data_AF-A0A822E3P6-F1
#
_entry.id   AF-A0A822E3P6-F1
#
_cell.length_a   1.000
_cell.length_b   1.000
_cell.length_c   1.000
_cell.angle_alpha   90.00
_cell.angle_beta   90.00
_cell.angle_gamma   90.00
#
_symmetry.space_group_name_H-M   'P 1'
#
loop_
_entity.id
_entity.type
_entity.pdbx_description
1 polymer ?
#
loop_
_entity_poly.entity_id
_entity_poly.type
_entity_poly.pdbx_seq_one_letter_code
_entity_poly.pdbx_strand_id
1 'polypeptide(L)'
;MTPTPLIDQIRALRELKMVQSIRKKFKKFKLIQRETDKSGVLHIGSAADYERKALEYRRTTGAYELLTSNPFNDIICTVTRLLNRL
;
A
#
# COMPACT_ATOMS: atom_id res chain seq x y z
N MET A 1 16.24 -13.46 31.11
CA MET A 1 15.95 -12.33 30.20
C MET A 1 16.62 -11.09 30.78
N THR A 2 17.56 -10.49 30.05
CA THR A 2 18.26 -9.28 30.50
C THR A 2 17.35 -8.07 30.26
N PRO A 3 17.14 -7.18 31.24
CA PRO A 3 16.30 -5.99 31.06
C PRO A 3 16.86 -5.09 29.96
N THR A 4 16.00 -4.60 29.08
CA THR A 4 16.40 -3.63 28.05
C THR A 4 16.93 -2.36 28.72
N PRO A 5 18.10 -1.83 28.33
CA PRO A 5 18.64 -0.61 28.90
C PRO A 5 17.63 0.54 28.88
N LEU A 6 17.63 1.39 29.92
CA LEU A 6 16.69 2.52 30.04
C LEU A 6 16.72 3.44 28.82
N ILE A 7 17.90 3.66 28.23
CA ILE A 7 18.09 4.47 27.02
C ILE A 7 17.30 3.88 25.83
N ASP A 8 17.35 2.57 25.66
CA ASP A 8 16.63 1.88 24.58
C ASP A 8 15.12 1.94 24.78
N GLN A 9 14.66 1.87 26.03
CA GLN A 9 13.23 2.06 26.36
C GLN A 9 12.75 3.47 26.01
N ILE A 10 13.54 4.50 26.37
CA ILE A 10 13.23 5.89 26.03
C ILE A 10 13.20 6.10 24.51
N ARG A 11 14.17 5.52 23.79
CA ARG A 11 14.23 5.57 22.34
C ARG A 11 13.00 4.91 21.71
N ALA A 12 12.65 3.70 22.15
CA ALA A 12 11.48 2.97 21.65
C ALA A 12 10.18 3.76 21.83
N LEU A 13 9.99 4.44 22.96
CA LEU A 13 8.82 5.30 23.20
C LEU A 13 8.78 6.51 22.26
N ARG A 14 9.93 7.12 21.94
CA ARG A 14 10.00 8.23 20.99
C ARG A 14 9.66 7.78 19.57
N GLU A 15 10.24 6.66 19.15
CA GLU A 15 9.96 6.05 17.84
C GLU A 15 8.49 5.65 17.72
N LEU A 16 7.89 5.06 18.77
CA LEU A 16 6.47 4.73 18.79
C LEU A 16 5.59 5.97 18.58
N LYS A 17 5.86 7.08 19.29
CA LYS A 17 5.13 8.34 19.11
C LYS A 17 5.29 8.89 17.69
N MET A 18 6.48 8.78 17.12
CA MET A 18 6.75 9.20 15.74
C MET A 18 5.93 8.37 14.75
N VAL A 19 5.95 7.05 14.87
CA VAL A 19 5.17 6.13 14.02
C VAL A 19 3.67 6.41 14.12
N GLN A 20 3.15 6.64 15.32
CA GLN A 20 1.74 7.00 15.52
C GLN A 20 1.38 8.33 14.82
N SER A 21 2.25 9.34 14.91
CA SER A 21 2.07 10.62 14.22
C SER A 21 2.06 10.45 12.70
N ILE A 22 2.99 9.66 12.16
CA ILE A 22 3.04 9.33 10.73
C ILE A 22 1.75 8.65 10.30
N ARG A 23 1.31 7.60 11.00
CA ARG A 23 0.05 6.88 10.71
C ARG A 23 -1.16 7.82 10.71
N LYS A 24 -1.25 8.74 11.68
CA LYS A 24 -2.32 9.74 11.75
C LYS A 24 -2.32 10.66 10.53
N LYS A 25 -1.14 11.10 10.07
CA LYS A 25 -1.00 11.91 8.85
C LYS A 25 -1.43 11.12 7.61
N PHE A 26 -0.98 9.88 7.48
CA PHE A 26 -1.38 9.00 6.37
C PHE A 26 -2.90 8.86 6.27
N LYS A 27 -3.56 8.62 7.41
CA LYS A 27 -5.03 8.54 7.45
C LYS A 27 -5.68 9.88 7.10
N LYS A 28 -5.22 10.99 7.70
CA LYS A 28 -5.80 12.33 7.50
C LYS A 28 -5.74 12.75 6.02
N PHE A 29 -4.61 12.50 5.37
CA PHE A 29 -4.35 12.94 4.00
C PHE A 29 -4.59 11.85 2.96
N LYS A 30 -5.12 10.68 3.36
CA LYS A 30 -5.37 9.52 2.48
C LYS A 30 -4.13 9.14 1.66
N LEU A 31 -2.97 9.16 2.30
CA LEU A 31 -1.69 8.83 1.68
C LEU A 31 -1.48 7.31 1.68
N ILE A 32 -0.79 6.84 0.64
CA ILE A 32 -0.39 5.47 0.41
C ILE A 32 1.11 5.44 0.17
N GLN A 33 1.77 4.52 0.85
CA GLN A 33 3.16 4.17 0.60
C GLN A 33 3.21 2.97 -0.37
N ARG A 34 4.01 3.07 -1.43
CA ARG A 34 4.30 1.96 -2.33
C ARG A 34 5.81 1.76 -2.44
N GLU A 35 6.23 0.51 -2.43
CA GLU A 35 7.59 0.13 -2.78
C GLU A 35 7.79 0.27 -4.29
N THR A 36 8.91 0.84 -4.70
CA THR A 36 9.30 0.89 -6.10
C THR A 36 10.19 -0.31 -6.44
N ASP A 37 10.02 -0.82 -7.66
CA ASP A 37 10.82 -1.90 -8.25
C ASP A 37 12.33 -1.58 -8.28
N LYS A 38 12.68 -0.29 -8.32
CA LYS A 38 14.05 0.18 -8.32
C LYS A 38 14.44 0.73 -6.94
N SER A 39 15.47 0.12 -6.35
CA SER A 39 16.36 0.74 -5.37
C SER A 39 15.84 0.99 -3.95
N GLY A 40 14.81 0.28 -3.48
CA GLY A 40 14.34 0.40 -2.08
C GLY A 40 13.78 1.79 -1.75
N VAL A 41 13.40 2.56 -2.79
CA VAL A 41 12.76 3.85 -2.62
C VAL A 41 11.28 3.64 -2.32
N LEU A 42 10.77 4.38 -1.34
CA LEU A 42 9.37 4.38 -0.99
C LEU A 42 8.72 5.62 -1.61
N HIS A 43 7.73 5.41 -2.47
CA HIS A 43 6.92 6.51 -2.96
C HIS A 43 5.74 6.73 -2.02
N ILE A 44 5.51 7.99 -1.62
CA ILE A 44 4.37 8.40 -0.79
C ILE A 44 3.51 9.35 -1.63
N GLY A 45 2.23 9.04 -1.76
CA GLY A 45 1.28 9.87 -2.52
C GLY A 45 -0.16 9.48 -2.23
N SER A 46 -1.13 10.22 -2.78
CA SER A 46 -2.54 9.86 -2.66
C SER A 46 -2.91 8.73 -3.63
N ALA A 47 -4.00 7.99 -3.35
CA ALA A 47 -4.54 7.02 -4.30
C ALA A 47 -4.82 7.63 -5.68
N ALA A 48 -5.43 8.83 -5.68
CA ALA A 48 -5.76 9.58 -6.88
C ALA A 48 -4.52 9.96 -7.69
N ASP A 49 -3.39 10.29 -7.04
CA ASP A 49 -2.14 10.59 -7.74
C ASP A 49 -1.59 9.36 -8.46
N TYR A 50 -1.69 8.18 -7.86
CA TYR A 50 -1.26 6.94 -8.51
C TYR A 50 -2.16 6.59 -9.70
N GLU A 51 -3.48 6.72 -9.55
CA GLU A 51 -4.43 6.50 -10.66
C GLU A 51 -4.16 7.47 -11.82
N ARG A 52 -3.95 8.75 -11.51
CA ARG A 52 -3.61 9.77 -12.49
C ARG A 52 -2.30 9.44 -13.23
N LYS A 53 -1.24 9.12 -12.50
CA LYS A 53 0.07 8.75 -13.09
C LYS A 53 -0.05 7.49 -13.95
N ALA A 54 -0.81 6.49 -13.51
CA ALA A 54 -1.03 5.27 -14.28
C ALA A 54 -1.79 5.56 -15.58
N LEU A 55 -2.82 6.41 -15.52
CA LEU A 55 -3.56 6.83 -16.71
C LEU A 55 -2.69 7.63 -17.69
N GLU A 56 -1.87 8.54 -17.17
CA GLU A 56 -0.93 9.32 -17.97
C GLU A 56 0.10 8.44 -18.66
N TYR A 57 0.73 7.52 -17.92
CA TYR A 57 1.67 6.55 -18.47
C TYR A 57 1.02 5.68 -19.55
N ARG A 58 -0.22 5.22 -19.32
CA ARG A 58 -0.99 4.47 -20.33
C ARG A 58 -1.20 5.26 -21.60
N ARG A 59 -1.61 6.53 -21.49
CA ARG A 59 -1.89 7.41 -22.63
C ARG A 59 -0.63 7.71 -23.45
N THR A 60 0.51 7.87 -22.80
CA THR A 60 1.76 8.23 -23.48
C THR A 60 2.46 7.03 -24.12
N THR A 61 2.42 5.86 -23.47
CA THR A 61 3.19 4.68 -23.91
C THR A 61 2.37 3.64 -24.63
N GLY A 62 1.04 3.62 -24.47
CA GLY A 62 0.19 2.53 -24.95
C GLY A 62 0.50 1.18 -24.30
N ALA A 63 1.20 1.14 -23.17
CA ALA A 63 1.76 -0.10 -22.61
C ALA A 63 0.70 -1.15 -22.20
N TYR A 64 -0.52 -0.73 -21.86
CA TYR A 64 -1.59 -1.62 -21.41
C TYR A 64 -2.97 -1.13 -21.86
N GLU A 65 -3.88 -2.05 -22.14
CA GLU A 65 -5.30 -1.76 -22.40
C GLU A 65 -6.12 -1.89 -21.12
N LEU A 66 -7.08 -0.97 -20.93
CA LEU A 66 -8.03 -1.07 -19.83
C LEU A 66 -9.14 -2.03 -20.23
N LEU A 67 -9.22 -3.17 -19.56
CA LEU A 67 -10.34 -4.08 -19.69
C LEU A 67 -11.59 -3.46 -19.06
N THR A 68 -12.69 -3.45 -19.79
CA THR A 68 -14.00 -2.93 -19.32
C THR A 68 -14.68 -3.87 -18.33
N SER A 69 -14.30 -5.15 -18.35
CA SER A 69 -14.77 -6.17 -17.41
C SER A 69 -13.61 -7.04 -16.97
N ASN A 70 -13.72 -7.63 -15.77
CA ASN A 70 -12.74 -8.59 -15.29
C ASN A 70 -12.98 -9.95 -15.98
N PRO A 71 -12.08 -10.44 -16.85
CA PRO A 71 -12.27 -11.71 -17.55
C PRO A 71 -12.26 -12.93 -16.62
N PHE A 72 -11.80 -12.75 -15.37
CA PHE A 72 -11.72 -13.82 -14.38
C PHE A 72 -12.87 -13.81 -13.37
N ASN A 73 -13.89 -12.96 -13.55
CA ASN A 73 -14.98 -12.82 -12.57
C ASN A 73 -15.70 -14.16 -12.31
N ASP A 74 -16.00 -14.92 -13.37
CA ASP A 74 -16.70 -16.20 -13.24
C ASP A 74 -15.86 -17.24 -12.48
N ILE A 75 -14.55 -17.24 -12.71
CA ILE A 75 -13.59 -18.11 -12.03
C ILE A 75 -13.50 -17.71 -10.56
N ILE A 76 -13.37 -16.42 -10.25
CA ILE A 76 -13.32 -15.90 -8.88
C ILE A 76 -14.60 -16.26 -8.12
N CYS A 77 -15.78 -16.05 -8.73
CA CYS A 77 -17.06 -16.45 -8.15
C CYS A 77 -17.10 -17.95 -7.85
N THR A 78 -16.60 -18.78 -8.77
CA THR A 78 -16.57 -20.24 -8.61
C THR A 78 -15.66 -20.65 -7.45
N VAL A 79 -14.44 -20.13 -7.38
CA VAL A 79 -13.49 -20.43 -6.31
C VAL A 79 -14.02 -19.96 -4.96
N THR A 80 -14.57 -18.75 -4.89
CA THR A 80 -15.15 -18.18 -3.66
C THR A 80 -16.30 -19.04 -3.15
N ARG A 81 -17.17 -19.51 -4.05
CA ARG A 81 -18.27 -20.41 -3.70
C ARG A 81 -17.77 -21.76 -3.18
N LEU A 82 -16.68 -22.30 -3.72
CA LEU A 82 -16.09 -23.55 -3.24
C LEU A 82 -15.47 -23.39 -1.85
N LEU A 83 -14.71 -22.31 -1.63
CA LEU A 83 -14.09 -22.02 -0.33
C LEU A 83 -15.12 -21.79 0.78
N ASN A 84 -16.24 -21.14 0.48
CA ASN A 84 -17.30 -20.90 1.46
C ASN A 84 -18.16 -22.14 1.78
N ARG A 85 -17.94 -23.26 1.08
CA ARG A 85 -18.64 -24.54 1.32
C ARG A 85 -17.78 -25.55 2.09
N LEU A 86 -16.54 -25.18 2.43
CA LEU A 86 -15.64 -25.92 3.31
C LEU A 86 -15.80 -25.41 4.75
#